data_AF-A0A6M1NV59-F1
#
_entry.id   AF-A0A6M1NV59-F1
#
_cell.length_a   1.000
_cell.length_b   1.000
_cell.length_c   1.000
_cell.angle_alpha   90.00
_cell.angle_beta   90.00
_cell.angle_gamma   90.00
#
_symmetry.space_group_name_H-M   'P 1'
#
loop_
_entity.id
_entity.type
_entity.pdbx_description
1 polymer ?
#
loop_
_entity_poly.entity_id
_entity_poly.type
_entity_poly.pdbx_seq_one_letter_code
_entity_poly.pdbx_strand_id
1 'polypeptide(L)'
;PLCLSVFDWAKFRSAKGAVKLHTILDYDGCMPSFVHITDGKQHESKIAKTISFPKGCVVVVDRGYVDYAWMNVLDSNHSFFVTRSKSNMKYTVVKTFQSEALQDSGVLQDQIIELGDAKKHYQGKKMRIVCFWDSINKAEYEFLTNNFTWKASTVAALYKERWEIETFFKHLKQPVL
;
A
#
# COMPACT_ATOMS: atom_id res chain seq x y z
N PRO A 1 -8.59 20.55 -5.47
CA PRO A 1 -9.19 19.96 -6.69
C PRO A 1 -8.37 18.82 -7.34
N LEU A 2 -7.50 18.13 -6.59
CA LEU A 2 -6.56 17.15 -7.14
C LEU A 2 -7.09 15.71 -7.21
N CYS A 3 -8.37 15.50 -6.96
CA CYS A 3 -9.00 14.17 -6.92
C CYS A 3 -9.74 13.81 -8.22
N LEU A 4 -10.05 14.80 -9.06
CA LEU A 4 -10.91 14.60 -10.25
C LEU A 4 -10.13 14.32 -11.53
N SER A 5 -8.91 14.86 -11.70
CA SER A 5 -8.15 14.65 -12.95
C SER A 5 -7.60 13.24 -13.13
N VAL A 6 -7.73 12.38 -12.12
CA VAL A 6 -7.31 10.97 -12.15
C VAL A 6 -8.53 10.03 -12.18
N PHE A 7 -9.74 10.53 -11.89
CA PHE A 7 -10.95 9.71 -11.76
C PHE A 7 -12.21 10.46 -12.24
N ASP A 8 -12.55 10.33 -13.53
CA ASP A 8 -13.80 10.86 -14.12
C ASP A 8 -15.09 10.17 -13.61
N TRP A 9 -14.99 9.16 -12.76
CA TRP A 9 -16.10 8.26 -12.40
C TRP A 9 -16.41 8.16 -10.89
N ALA A 10 -15.71 8.88 -10.02
CA ALA A 10 -15.89 8.74 -8.55
C ALA A 10 -16.84 9.81 -7.96
N LYS A 11 -18.01 9.39 -7.42
CA LYS A 11 -18.90 10.24 -6.60
C LYS A 11 -18.86 9.79 -5.13
N PHE A 12 -18.50 10.71 -4.23
CA PHE A 12 -18.30 10.47 -2.79
C PHE A 12 -19.57 10.76 -1.96
N ARG A 13 -19.81 9.98 -0.89
CA ARG A 13 -20.79 10.32 0.17
C ARG A 13 -20.25 9.93 1.55
N SER A 14 -20.44 10.80 2.53
CA SER A 14 -19.87 10.73 3.88
C SER A 14 -20.83 10.12 4.91
N ALA A 15 -20.30 9.34 5.86
CA ALA A 15 -20.96 9.02 7.14
C ALA A 15 -19.93 8.92 8.28
N LYS A 16 -20.29 9.45 9.46
CA LYS A 16 -19.47 9.58 10.68
C LYS A 16 -19.55 8.33 11.58
N GLY A 17 -18.43 7.91 12.17
CA GLY A 17 -18.38 6.94 13.26
C GLY A 17 -16.94 6.54 13.59
N ALA A 18 -16.60 6.43 14.88
CA ALA A 18 -15.26 6.11 15.36
C ALA A 18 -14.90 4.64 15.09
N VAL A 19 -14.05 4.48 14.07
CA VAL A 19 -13.15 3.43 13.57
C VAL A 19 -13.19 3.74 12.08
N LYS A 20 -12.26 4.57 11.59
CA LYS A 20 -12.30 5.03 10.20
C LYS A 20 -11.80 3.93 9.25
N LEU A 21 -12.62 2.90 9.07
CA LEU A 21 -12.51 1.95 7.96
C LEU A 21 -13.27 2.57 6.76
N HIS A 22 -12.57 3.26 5.86
CA HIS A 22 -13.11 3.73 4.57
C HIS A 22 -12.18 3.18 3.47
N THR A 23 -12.61 2.49 2.42
CA THR A 23 -13.94 2.41 1.77
C THR A 23 -14.09 1.08 0.99
N ILE A 24 -15.18 0.35 1.20
CA ILE A 24 -15.66 -0.69 0.25
C ILE A 24 -16.61 0.03 -0.72
N LEU A 25 -16.27 0.03 -2.01
CA LEU A 25 -17.11 0.52 -3.10
C LEU A 25 -17.31 -0.66 -4.06
N ASP A 26 -18.55 -1.10 -4.17
CA ASP A 26 -18.97 -2.23 -5.00
C ASP A 26 -19.61 -1.70 -6.30
N TYR A 27 -18.98 -2.01 -7.44
CA TYR A 27 -19.61 -2.64 -8.62
C TYR A 27 -18.56 -2.90 -9.72
N ASP A 28 -18.62 -4.09 -10.36
CA ASP A 28 -17.93 -4.57 -11.58
C ASP A 28 -16.43 -4.23 -11.79
N GLY A 29 -15.53 -4.98 -11.13
CA GLY A 29 -14.14 -5.13 -11.62
C GLY A 29 -13.00 -4.73 -10.68
N CYS A 30 -13.17 -4.95 -9.38
CA CYS A 30 -12.11 -4.90 -8.35
C CYS A 30 -11.23 -3.64 -8.37
N MET A 31 -11.83 -2.53 -7.93
CA MET A 31 -11.06 -1.37 -7.46
C MET A 31 -10.08 -1.77 -6.33
N PRO A 32 -8.94 -1.08 -6.18
CA PRO A 32 -8.13 -1.18 -4.97
C PRO A 32 -9.02 -0.90 -3.74
N SER A 33 -9.26 -1.93 -2.92
CA SER A 33 -9.94 -1.78 -1.64
C SER A 33 -9.00 -1.10 -0.66
N PHE A 34 -8.97 0.23 -0.69
CA PHE A 34 -8.22 1.01 0.27
C PHE A 34 -8.77 0.74 1.66
N VAL A 35 -8.01 -0.03 2.44
CA VAL A 35 -8.27 -0.24 3.85
C VAL A 35 -7.33 0.69 4.58
N HIS A 36 -7.80 1.92 4.74
CA HIS A 36 -7.10 2.91 5.53
C HIS A 36 -7.22 2.54 7.00
N ILE A 37 -6.21 1.87 7.53
CA ILE A 37 -6.10 1.63 8.97
C ILE A 37 -5.27 2.79 9.52
N THR A 38 -5.94 3.76 10.13
CA THR A 38 -5.27 4.87 10.84
C THR A 38 -4.56 4.35 12.07
N ASP A 39 -3.47 5.00 12.46
CA ASP A 39 -2.71 4.66 13.66
C ASP A 39 -3.51 4.94 14.94
N GLY A 40 -3.86 3.89 15.67
CA GLY A 40 -4.64 3.94 16.91
C GLY A 40 -4.52 2.66 17.73
N LYS A 41 -3.30 2.36 18.20
CA LYS A 41 -2.96 1.28 19.17
C LYS A 41 -2.93 -0.14 18.57
N GLN A 42 -2.19 -1.03 19.24
CA GLN A 42 -2.07 -2.47 18.91
C GLN A 42 -3.41 -3.23 18.75
N HIS A 43 -4.51 -2.67 19.23
CA HIS A 43 -5.83 -3.25 19.02
C HIS A 43 -6.29 -3.15 17.55
N GLU A 44 -5.97 -2.08 16.84
CA GLU A 44 -6.42 -1.88 15.46
C GLU A 44 -5.68 -2.76 14.46
N SER A 45 -4.39 -3.06 14.70
CA SER A 45 -3.66 -4.04 13.89
C SER A 45 -4.20 -5.47 14.05
N LYS A 46 -4.83 -5.79 15.19
CA LYS A 46 -5.56 -7.06 15.37
C LYS A 46 -6.88 -7.07 14.62
N ILE A 47 -7.63 -5.96 14.65
CA ILE A 47 -8.92 -5.83 13.94
C ILE A 47 -8.71 -5.88 12.41
N ALA A 48 -7.67 -5.23 11.89
CA ALA A 48 -7.34 -5.32 10.46
C ALA A 48 -7.12 -6.76 9.99
N LYS A 49 -6.55 -7.61 10.85
CA LYS A 49 -6.30 -9.03 10.57
C LYS A 49 -7.57 -9.89 10.60
N THR A 50 -8.68 -9.39 11.17
CA THR A 50 -9.97 -10.10 11.17
C THR A 50 -10.81 -9.81 9.93
N ILE A 51 -10.40 -8.84 9.10
CA ILE A 51 -11.12 -8.49 7.87
C ILE A 51 -10.73 -9.48 6.78
N SER A 52 -11.74 -10.12 6.19
CA SER A 52 -11.58 -10.93 4.98
C SER A 52 -11.62 -10.03 3.76
N PHE A 53 -10.70 -10.26 2.83
CA PHE A 53 -10.56 -9.47 1.62
C PHE A 53 -10.94 -10.29 0.38
N PRO A 54 -11.71 -9.72 -0.56
CA PRO A 54 -12.03 -10.42 -1.81
C PRO A 54 -10.77 -10.69 -2.63
N LYS A 55 -10.79 -11.80 -3.37
CA LYS A 55 -9.75 -12.08 -4.38
C LYS A 55 -9.61 -10.91 -5.35
N GLY A 56 -8.36 -10.53 -5.65
CA GLY A 56 -8.03 -9.45 -6.58
C GLY A 56 -8.05 -8.06 -5.97
N CYS A 57 -8.46 -7.87 -4.71
CA CYS A 57 -8.40 -6.57 -4.07
C CYS A 57 -6.95 -6.13 -3.84
N VAL A 58 -6.75 -4.83 -3.60
CA VAL A 58 -5.45 -4.26 -3.26
C VAL A 58 -5.53 -3.58 -1.90
N VAL A 59 -4.78 -4.13 -0.93
CA VAL A 59 -4.73 -3.63 0.45
C VAL A 59 -3.52 -2.72 0.61
N VAL A 60 -3.75 -1.41 0.81
CA VAL A 60 -2.67 -0.43 0.99
C VAL A 60 -2.55 -0.04 2.46
N VAL A 61 -1.44 -0.40 3.11
CA VAL A 61 -1.26 -0.21 4.57
C VAL A 61 0.08 0.41 4.94
N ASP A 62 0.12 1.12 6.06
CA ASP A 62 1.35 1.68 6.59
C ASP A 62 2.36 0.66 7.10
N ARG A 63 3.61 1.11 7.22
CA ARG A 63 4.73 0.36 7.80
C ARG A 63 4.42 -0.24 9.18
N GLY A 64 3.57 0.41 9.97
CA GLY A 64 3.15 -0.07 11.30
C GLY A 64 2.34 -1.38 11.27
N TYR A 65 1.73 -1.71 10.12
CA TYR A 65 0.92 -2.92 9.91
C TYR A 65 1.71 -4.05 9.26
N VAL A 66 3.01 -3.89 9.02
CA VAL A 66 3.85 -4.93 8.41
C VAL A 66 3.96 -6.12 9.34
N ASP A 67 3.21 -7.17 9.00
CA ASP A 67 3.23 -8.49 9.60
C ASP A 67 3.28 -9.53 8.48
N TYR A 68 4.42 -10.21 8.34
CA TYR A 68 4.66 -11.12 7.23
C TYR A 68 3.76 -12.36 7.26
N ALA A 69 3.29 -12.79 8.43
CA ALA A 69 2.35 -13.91 8.53
C ALA A 69 0.96 -13.50 8.00
N TRP A 70 0.50 -12.30 8.35
CA TRP A 70 -0.75 -11.77 7.81
C TRP A 70 -0.65 -11.46 6.30
N MET A 71 0.46 -10.90 5.84
CA MET A 71 0.69 -10.69 4.41
C MET A 71 0.68 -12.01 3.63
N ASN A 72 1.21 -13.08 4.22
CA ASN A 72 1.12 -14.40 3.62
C ASN A 72 -0.34 -14.88 3.50
N VAL A 73 -1.21 -14.56 4.45
CA VAL A 73 -2.65 -14.84 4.35
C VAL A 73 -3.27 -14.06 3.20
N LEU A 74 -3.01 -12.75 3.09
CA LEU A 74 -3.49 -11.92 1.98
C LEU A 74 -3.07 -12.50 0.62
N ASP A 75 -1.78 -12.79 0.48
CA ASP A 75 -1.20 -13.33 -0.74
C ASP A 75 -1.77 -14.71 -1.10
N SER A 76 -1.93 -15.59 -0.10
CA SER A 76 -2.51 -16.93 -0.31
C SER A 76 -4.01 -16.87 -0.66
N ASN A 77 -4.70 -15.81 -0.26
CA ASN A 77 -6.08 -15.53 -0.65
C ASN A 77 -6.19 -14.73 -1.95
N HIS A 78 -5.10 -14.60 -2.71
CA HIS A 78 -5.04 -13.86 -3.96
C HIS A 78 -5.43 -12.38 -3.83
N SER A 79 -5.20 -11.79 -2.67
CA SER A 79 -5.26 -10.36 -2.45
C SER A 79 -3.87 -9.75 -2.65
N PHE A 80 -3.81 -8.57 -3.27
CA PHE A 80 -2.57 -7.81 -3.38
C PHE A 80 -2.40 -6.87 -2.19
N PHE A 81 -1.16 -6.52 -1.87
CA PHE A 81 -0.87 -5.46 -0.93
C PHE A 81 0.22 -4.51 -1.42
N VAL A 82 0.18 -3.28 -0.92
CA VAL A 82 1.27 -2.31 -1.02
C VAL A 82 1.49 -1.71 0.36
N THR A 83 2.74 -1.73 0.82
CA THR A 83 3.10 -1.15 2.12
C THR A 83 4.49 -0.54 2.07
N ARG A 84 4.84 0.27 3.06
CA ARG A 84 6.23 0.68 3.27
C ARG A 84 7.03 -0.43 3.93
N SER A 85 8.24 -0.64 3.45
CA SER A 85 9.16 -1.57 4.10
C SER A 85 9.60 -1.08 5.49
N LYS A 86 10.02 -2.03 6.32
CA LYS A 86 10.68 -1.72 7.60
C LYS A 86 12.16 -1.47 7.35
N SER A 87 12.74 -0.45 7.99
CA SER A 87 14.15 -0.08 7.81
C SER A 87 15.13 -1.18 8.24
N ASN A 88 14.70 -2.09 9.11
CA ASN A 88 15.48 -3.23 9.57
C ASN A 88 15.11 -4.55 8.85
N MET A 89 14.36 -4.49 7.75
CA MET A 89 14.00 -5.67 6.98
C MET A 89 15.24 -6.27 6.34
N LYS A 90 15.54 -7.53 6.68
CA LYS A 90 16.60 -8.30 6.01
C LYS A 90 16.03 -9.04 4.81
N TYR A 91 16.71 -8.96 3.68
CA TYR A 91 16.33 -9.65 2.45
C TYR A 91 17.55 -9.89 1.56
N THR A 92 17.39 -10.76 0.58
CA THR A 92 18.33 -10.96 -0.53
C THR A 92 17.66 -10.57 -1.84
N VAL A 93 18.40 -9.90 -2.72
CA VAL A 93 17.92 -9.54 -4.06
C VAL A 93 18.05 -10.76 -4.96
N VAL A 94 16.94 -11.14 -5.59
CA VAL A 94 16.87 -12.25 -6.55
C VAL A 94 16.97 -11.72 -7.98
N LYS A 95 16.35 -10.58 -8.25
CA LYS A 95 16.33 -9.96 -9.58
C LYS A 95 16.18 -8.46 -9.46
N THR A 96 16.90 -7.72 -10.30
CA THR A 96 16.74 -6.27 -10.44
C THR A 96 16.22 -5.96 -11.85
N PHE A 97 15.25 -5.05 -11.93
CA PHE A 97 14.76 -4.48 -13.18
C PHE A 97 15.31 -3.06 -13.33
N GLN A 98 15.82 -2.74 -14.51
CA GLN A 98 16.34 -1.42 -14.86
C GLN A 98 15.92 -1.06 -16.28
N SER A 99 15.53 0.20 -16.48
CA SER A 99 15.31 0.82 -17.77
C SER A 99 15.31 2.34 -17.60
N GLU A 100 15.61 3.08 -18.68
CA GLU A 100 15.54 4.55 -18.67
C GLU A 100 14.13 5.04 -18.30
N ALA A 101 13.09 4.41 -18.86
CA ALA A 101 11.70 4.72 -18.56
C ALA A 101 11.33 4.58 -17.06
N LEU A 102 12.01 3.71 -16.31
CA LEU A 102 11.82 3.63 -14.85
C LEU A 102 12.39 4.87 -14.16
N GLN A 103 13.60 5.29 -14.54
CA GLN A 103 14.27 6.45 -13.96
C GLN A 103 13.48 7.74 -14.22
N ASP A 104 13.01 7.93 -15.46
CA ASP A 104 12.18 9.08 -15.83
C ASP A 104 10.86 9.14 -15.05
N SER A 105 10.37 7.99 -14.59
CA SER A 105 9.16 7.89 -13.76
C SER A 105 9.40 8.13 -12.26
N GLY A 106 10.64 8.42 -11.84
CA GLY A 106 11.02 8.60 -10.44
C GLY A 106 11.30 7.30 -9.67
N VAL A 107 11.36 6.15 -10.37
CA VAL A 107 11.70 4.86 -9.77
C VAL A 107 13.21 4.71 -9.71
N LEU A 108 13.73 4.60 -8.50
CA LEU A 108 15.17 4.41 -8.23
C LEU A 108 15.56 2.93 -8.34
N GLN A 109 14.70 2.04 -7.85
CA GLN A 109 14.94 0.59 -7.84
C GLN A 109 13.64 -0.18 -8.01
N ASP A 110 13.69 -1.29 -8.73
CA ASP A 110 12.61 -2.26 -8.85
C ASP A 110 13.22 -3.67 -8.78
N GLN A 111 12.90 -4.42 -7.71
CA GLN A 111 13.59 -5.65 -7.37
C GLN A 111 12.64 -6.74 -6.91
N ILE A 112 12.92 -7.98 -7.30
CA ILE A 112 12.36 -9.18 -6.67
C ILE A 112 13.32 -9.61 -5.57
N ILE A 113 12.78 -9.87 -4.39
CA ILE A 113 13.53 -10.24 -3.19
C ILE A 113 13.02 -11.53 -2.55
N GLU A 114 13.87 -12.16 -1.75
CA GLU A 114 13.46 -13.12 -0.74
C GLU A 114 13.75 -12.54 0.65
N LEU A 115 12.79 -12.68 1.57
CA LEU A 115 13.01 -12.27 2.96
C LEU A 115 14.11 -13.11 3.62
N GLY A 116 14.85 -12.50 4.54
CA GLY A 116 15.84 -13.16 5.40
C GLY A 116 15.17 -13.80 6.63
N ASP A 117 15.35 -13.21 7.82
CA ASP A 117 14.80 -13.74 9.09
C ASP A 117 13.28 -13.98 9.03
N ALA A 118 12.56 -13.15 8.26
CA ALA A 118 11.11 -13.24 8.09
C ALA A 118 10.65 -14.28 7.05
N LYS A 119 11.57 -14.99 6.37
CA LYS A 119 11.26 -15.96 5.30
C LYS A 119 10.21 -16.98 5.73
N LYS A 120 10.34 -17.54 6.93
CA LYS A 120 9.42 -18.54 7.46
C LYS A 120 7.98 -18.00 7.63
N HIS A 121 7.84 -16.74 7.98
CA HIS A 121 6.53 -16.10 8.19
C HIS A 121 5.81 -15.82 6.87
N TYR A 122 6.57 -15.60 5.79
CA TYR A 122 6.04 -15.45 4.44
C TYR A 122 6.10 -16.74 3.58
N GLN A 123 6.31 -17.89 4.23
CA GLN A 123 6.42 -19.21 3.60
C GLN A 123 7.45 -19.30 2.46
N GLY A 124 8.53 -18.53 2.53
CA GLY A 124 9.58 -18.54 1.51
C GLY A 124 9.17 -17.94 0.16
N LYS A 125 7.97 -17.39 0.03
CA LYS A 125 7.53 -16.72 -1.19
C LYS A 125 8.37 -15.47 -1.44
N LYS A 126 8.53 -15.11 -2.70
CA LYS A 126 9.23 -13.89 -3.11
C LYS A 126 8.33 -12.68 -2.87
N MET A 127 8.94 -11.51 -2.75
CA MET A 127 8.25 -10.22 -2.73
C MET A 127 8.92 -9.28 -3.73
N ARG A 128 8.29 -8.13 -3.98
CA ARG A 128 8.86 -7.08 -4.80
C ARG A 128 9.08 -5.81 -3.98
N ILE A 129 10.25 -5.21 -4.13
CA ILE A 129 10.59 -3.90 -3.62
C ILE A 129 10.57 -2.89 -4.78
N VAL A 130 9.96 -1.73 -4.53
CA VAL A 130 10.04 -0.56 -5.41
C VAL A 130 10.53 0.62 -4.58
N CYS A 131 11.70 1.16 -4.93
CA CYS A 131 12.23 2.40 -4.36
C CYS A 131 11.87 3.56 -5.28
N PHE A 132 11.28 4.60 -4.72
CA PHE A 132 10.75 5.75 -5.45
C PHE A 132 11.26 7.05 -4.83
N TRP A 133 11.68 7.98 -5.70
CA TRP A 133 12.03 9.34 -5.30
C TRP A 133 10.82 10.26 -5.40
N ASP A 134 10.37 10.75 -4.25
CA ASP A 134 9.36 11.81 -4.19
C ASP A 134 10.02 13.17 -4.30
N SER A 135 9.92 13.78 -5.49
CA SER A 135 10.48 15.10 -5.78
C SER A 135 9.83 16.24 -4.99
N ILE A 136 8.58 16.08 -4.54
CA ILE A 136 7.84 17.11 -3.78
C ILE A 136 8.38 17.15 -2.35
N ASN A 137 8.43 15.99 -1.69
CA ASN A 137 8.90 15.88 -0.31
C ASN A 137 10.42 15.73 -0.20
N LYS A 138 11.14 15.64 -1.34
CA LYS A 138 12.59 15.38 -1.42
C LYS A 138 13.01 14.18 -0.59
N ALA A 139 12.26 13.09 -0.73
CA ALA A 139 12.41 11.92 0.11
C ALA A 139 12.34 10.63 -0.71
N GLU A 140 13.12 9.64 -0.30
CA GLU A 140 13.06 8.29 -0.84
C GLU A 140 12.07 7.43 -0.05
N TYR A 141 11.27 6.65 -0.79
CA TYR A 141 10.33 5.70 -0.23
C TYR A 141 10.53 4.31 -0.82
N GLU A 142 10.67 3.32 0.06
CA GLU A 142 10.74 1.91 -0.30
C GLU A 142 9.38 1.24 -0.02
N PHE A 143 8.79 0.70 -1.08
CA PHE A 143 7.50 0.01 -1.06
C PHE A 143 7.69 -1.49 -1.25
N LEU A 144 6.89 -2.28 -0.54
CA LEU A 144 6.85 -3.73 -0.59
C LEU A 144 5.48 -4.19 -1.12
N THR A 145 5.49 -5.11 -2.07
CA THR A 145 4.27 -5.68 -2.67
C THR A 145 4.44 -7.15 -3.06
N ASN A 146 3.34 -7.90 -3.12
CA ASN A 146 3.26 -9.21 -3.76
C ASN A 146 2.86 -9.16 -5.25
N ASN A 147 2.67 -7.96 -5.82
CA ASN A 147 2.36 -7.82 -7.24
C ASN A 147 3.64 -7.66 -8.11
N PHE A 148 3.88 -8.65 -8.97
CA PHE A 148 5.06 -8.69 -9.86
C PHE A 148 4.79 -8.15 -11.28
N THR A 149 3.54 -7.81 -11.60
CA THR A 149 3.12 -7.49 -12.98
C THR A 149 2.90 -6.00 -13.21
N TRP A 150 2.55 -5.24 -12.16
CA TRP A 150 2.31 -3.81 -12.29
C TRP A 150 3.60 -3.05 -12.62
N LYS A 151 3.45 -1.87 -13.22
CA LYS A 151 4.57 -0.92 -13.34
C LYS A 151 5.00 -0.49 -11.93
N ALA A 152 6.29 -0.28 -11.73
CA ALA A 152 6.82 0.20 -10.44
C ALA A 152 6.21 1.55 -10.04
N SER A 153 6.00 2.45 -11.01
CA SER A 153 5.30 3.72 -10.79
C SER A 153 3.86 3.55 -10.30
N THR A 154 3.14 2.49 -10.72
CA THR A 154 1.79 2.18 -10.21
C THR A 154 1.84 1.79 -8.74
N VAL A 155 2.85 1.03 -8.30
CA VAL A 155 3.03 0.68 -6.88
C VAL A 155 3.23 1.93 -6.04
N ALA A 156 4.08 2.85 -6.50
CA ALA A 156 4.32 4.13 -5.82
C ALA A 156 3.04 5.00 -5.78
N ALA A 157 2.31 5.09 -6.89
CA ALA A 157 1.06 5.86 -6.97
C ALA A 157 -0.01 5.35 -6.01
N LEU A 158 -0.20 4.02 -5.92
CA LEU A 158 -1.16 3.40 -5.00
C LEU A 158 -0.89 3.78 -3.54
N TYR A 159 0.38 3.89 -3.14
CA TYR A 159 0.71 4.31 -1.78
C TYR A 159 0.55 5.82 -1.58
N LYS A 160 0.80 6.64 -2.61
CA LYS A 160 0.60 8.10 -2.55
C LYS A 160 -0.88 8.47 -2.36
N GLU A 161 -1.80 7.78 -3.02
CA GLU A 161 -3.25 7.97 -2.81
C GLU A 161 -3.65 7.83 -1.34
N ARG A 162 -3.03 6.90 -0.61
CA ARG A 162 -3.24 6.72 0.83
C ARG A 162 -2.87 7.97 1.64
N TRP A 163 -1.78 8.65 1.29
CA TRP A 163 -1.38 9.89 1.95
C TRP A 163 -2.32 11.06 1.65
N GLU A 164 -2.84 11.14 0.43
CA GLU A 164 -3.82 12.16 0.07
C GLU A 164 -5.12 11.97 0.87
N ILE A 165 -5.57 10.72 1.04
CA ILE A 165 -6.71 10.38 1.90
C ILE A 165 -6.47 10.79 3.36
N GLU A 166 -5.28 10.51 3.91
CA GLU A 166 -4.92 10.95 5.26
C GLU A 166 -4.89 12.47 5.40
N THR A 167 -4.28 13.12 4.43
CA THR A 167 -4.14 14.57 4.40
C THR A 167 -5.52 15.21 4.33
N PHE A 168 -6.42 14.70 3.50
CA PHE A 168 -7.82 15.11 3.46
C PHE A 168 -8.51 14.96 4.82
N PHE A 169 -8.36 13.82 5.50
CA PHE A 169 -8.96 13.62 6.82
C PHE A 169 -8.30 14.44 7.94
N LYS A 170 -7.02 14.78 7.83
CA LYS A 170 -6.35 15.73 8.74
C LYS A 170 -6.95 17.12 8.59
N HIS A 171 -7.11 17.61 7.36
CA HIS A 171 -7.75 18.89 7.08
C HIS A 171 -9.19 18.96 7.62
N LEU A 172 -9.98 17.90 7.44
CA LEU A 172 -11.34 17.83 8.00
C LEU A 172 -11.41 17.83 9.53
N LYS A 173 -10.31 17.46 10.21
CA LYS A 173 -10.22 17.46 11.68
C LYS A 173 -9.71 18.79 12.23
N GLN A 174 -9.17 19.69 11.41
CA GLN A 174 -8.80 21.03 11.85
C GLN A 174 -10.08 21.87 11.98
N PRO A 175 -10.35 22.47 13.15
CA PRO A 175 -11.42 23.46 13.24
C PRO A 175 -11.03 24.65 12.36
N VAL A 176 -11.96 25.06 11.49
CA VAL A 176 -11.88 26.35 10.80
C VAL A 176 -11.93 27.41 11.91
N LEU A 177 -10.87 28.21 12.03
CA LEU A 177 -10.87 29.42 12.85
C LEU A 177 -11.76 30.49 12.20
#